data_AF-A0A376MRA0-F1
#
_entry.id   AF-A0A376MRA0-F1
#
_cell.length_a   1.000
_cell.length_b   1.000
_cell.length_c   1.000
_cell.angle_alpha   90.00
_cell.angle_beta   90.00
_cell.angle_gamma   90.00
#
_symmetry.space_group_name_H-M   'P 1'
#
loop_
_entity.id
_entity.type
_entity.pdbx_description
1 polymer ?
#
loop_
_entity_poly.entity_id
_entity_poly.type
_entity_poly.pdbx_seq_one_letter_code
_entity_poly.pdbx_strand_id
1 'polypeptide(L)'
;MDNRRQCCSLPGLSPMHTLPVTNNIETMKFVPVVPAWVFVKAEPVPLPNPLMGYMASGADGHVFQQSLGEGEHGYALCLSCGRAESMLNENDAPKSMEAHYPPRPGKADRDSQNHRLICPGSTALMKNVTLGALARTDVFEMVLRKPQNGEYLPDNTEEGRIVAMTLAVALASGAGGRSGVSPPQNSAILYVRSDWRMGNRY
;
A
#
# COMPACT_ATOMS: atom_id res chain seq x y z
N MET A 1 17.87 -13.19 6.04
CA MET A 1 16.93 -13.95 5.17
C MET A 1 15.67 -13.11 5.07
N ASP A 2 15.73 -12.13 4.18
CA ASP A 2 14.77 -11.02 4.08
C ASP A 2 13.86 -11.31 2.88
N ASN A 3 12.62 -11.71 3.14
CA ASN A 3 11.67 -12.17 2.12
C ASN A 3 10.83 -10.97 1.65
N ARG A 4 11.48 -10.02 0.98
CA ARG A 4 10.87 -8.78 0.48
C ARG A 4 10.02 -9.07 -0.75
N ARG A 5 8.70 -8.98 -0.57
CA ARG A 5 7.70 -9.05 -1.64
C ARG A 5 7.64 -7.68 -2.31
N GLN A 6 7.90 -7.64 -3.62
CA GLN A 6 7.83 -6.39 -4.38
C GLN A 6 6.63 -6.42 -5.32
N CYS A 7 5.69 -5.50 -5.09
CA CYS A 7 4.62 -5.19 -6.02
C CYS A 7 5.07 -4.08 -6.96
N CYS A 8 5.09 -4.37 -8.25
CA CYS A 8 5.26 -3.40 -9.31
C CYS A 8 3.88 -2.81 -9.67
N SER A 9 3.30 -2.00 -8.79
CA SER A 9 2.10 -1.23 -9.12
C SER A 9 2.50 0.08 -9.80
N LEU A 10 1.72 0.50 -10.80
CA LEU A 10 1.80 1.86 -11.33
C LEU A 10 1.57 2.88 -10.19
N PRO A 11 2.41 3.93 -10.07
CA PRO A 11 2.27 4.91 -8.99
C PRO A 11 0.98 5.72 -9.19
N GLY A 12 0.00 5.50 -8.31
CA GLY A 12 -1.14 6.38 -8.09
C GLY A 12 -0.91 7.16 -6.81
N LEU A 13 -0.82 8.49 -6.92
CA LEU A 13 -0.71 9.42 -5.79
C LEU A 13 -1.89 9.21 -4.82
N SER A 14 -1.61 9.00 -3.54
CA SER A 14 -2.62 9.07 -2.48
C SER A 14 -2.22 10.17 -1.49
N PRO A 15 -2.95 11.29 -1.42
CA PRO A 15 -2.86 12.19 -0.29
C PRO A 15 -4.00 11.88 0.68
N MET A 16 -3.67 11.38 1.87
CA MET A 16 -4.61 11.33 2.99
C MET A 16 -3.98 11.93 4.24
N HIS A 17 -4.27 13.20 4.50
CA HIS A 17 -4.26 13.76 5.86
C HIS A 17 -5.16 15.00 5.98
N THR A 18 -6.05 15.00 6.97
CA THR A 18 -6.99 16.09 7.27
C THR A 18 -6.36 17.11 8.22
N LEU A 19 -5.64 18.08 7.65
CA LEU A 19 -5.47 19.43 8.21
C LEU A 19 -6.42 20.37 7.45
N PRO A 20 -6.77 21.57 7.98
CA PRO A 20 -7.43 22.59 7.15
C PRO A 20 -6.63 22.75 5.85
N VAL A 21 -7.30 22.70 4.71
CA VAL A 21 -6.67 22.74 3.38
C VAL A 21 -5.93 24.06 3.23
N THR A 22 -4.63 24.05 3.54
CA THR A 22 -3.71 25.10 3.15
C THR A 22 -2.82 24.49 2.08
N ASN A 23 -2.93 25.00 0.85
CA ASN A 23 -2.03 24.64 -0.24
C ASN A 23 -0.67 25.32 -0.02
N ASN A 24 -0.05 25.12 1.14
CA ASN A 24 1.31 25.59 1.38
C ASN A 24 2.28 24.53 0.82
N ILE A 25 2.60 24.69 -0.47
CA ILE A 25 3.54 23.87 -1.23
C ILE A 25 5.01 24.09 -0.82
N GLU A 26 5.31 25.02 0.08
CA GLU A 26 6.68 25.30 0.53
C GLU A 26 7.29 24.13 1.32
N THR A 27 6.47 23.23 1.87
CA THR A 27 6.93 22.06 2.65
C THR A 27 6.15 20.78 2.30
N MET A 28 6.40 20.21 1.12
CA MET A 28 5.94 18.84 0.83
C MET A 28 6.86 17.83 1.52
N LYS A 29 6.32 17.11 2.51
CA LYS A 29 7.02 15.99 3.13
C LYS A 29 6.86 14.74 2.28
N PHE A 30 7.98 14.19 1.83
CA PHE A 30 8.01 12.93 1.11
C PHE A 30 7.87 11.76 2.09
N VAL A 31 6.90 10.88 1.85
CA VAL A 31 6.76 9.60 2.56
C VAL A 31 7.13 8.49 1.58
N PRO A 32 8.09 7.61 1.92
CA PRO A 32 8.49 6.50 1.06
C PRO A 32 7.31 5.62 0.66
N VAL A 33 7.26 5.26 -0.62
CA VAL A 33 6.23 4.37 -1.15
C VAL A 33 6.61 2.93 -0.81
N VAL A 34 5.77 2.25 -0.03
CA VAL A 34 5.89 0.82 0.23
C VAL A 34 5.09 0.06 -0.84
N PRO A 35 5.63 -1.03 -1.41
CA PRO A 35 4.88 -1.84 -2.37
C PRO A 35 3.57 -2.39 -1.77
N ALA A 36 2.47 -2.22 -2.50
CA ALA A 36 1.16 -2.76 -2.12
C ALA A 36 1.18 -4.29 -2.06
N TRP A 37 0.26 -4.88 -1.31
CA TRP A 37 0.02 -6.32 -1.35
C TRP A 37 -1.27 -6.58 -2.11
N VAL A 38 -1.22 -7.46 -3.11
CA VAL A 38 -2.35 -7.79 -3.96
C VAL A 38 -2.74 -9.24 -3.71
N PHE A 39 -4.05 -9.47 -3.56
CA PHE A 39 -4.62 -10.78 -3.28
C PHE A 39 -5.81 -11.02 -4.19
N VAL A 40 -5.94 -12.24 -4.70
CA VAL A 40 -7.15 -12.69 -5.39
C VAL A 40 -7.40 -14.14 -5.04
N LYS A 41 -8.65 -14.47 -4.71
CA LYS A 41 -9.08 -15.86 -4.49
C LYS A 41 -9.67 -16.39 -5.79
N ALA A 42 -8.80 -16.90 -6.66
CA ALA A 42 -9.19 -17.49 -7.94
C ALA A 42 -8.36 -18.74 -8.23
N GLU A 43 -8.94 -19.69 -8.96
CA GLU A 43 -8.23 -20.89 -9.39
C GLU A 43 -7.20 -20.53 -10.47
N PRO A 44 -5.92 -20.89 -10.31
CA PRO A 44 -4.91 -20.65 -11.33
C PRO A 44 -5.17 -21.48 -12.59
N VAL A 45 -5.15 -20.84 -13.75
CA VAL A 45 -5.27 -21.45 -15.07
C VAL A 45 -3.91 -21.34 -15.77
N PRO A 46 -3.43 -22.38 -16.49
CA PRO A 46 -2.18 -22.29 -17.24
C PRO A 46 -2.24 -21.18 -18.30
N LEU A 47 -1.10 -20.54 -18.54
CA LEU A 47 -0.93 -19.66 -19.70
C LEU A 47 -1.07 -20.47 -21.01
N PRO A 48 -1.34 -19.81 -22.16
CA PRO A 48 -1.47 -20.50 -23.45
C PRO A 48 -0.31 -21.44 -23.79
N ASN A 49 0.91 -21.10 -23.32
CA ASN A 49 2.00 -22.05 -23.18
C ASN A 49 2.11 -22.45 -21.70
N PRO A 50 1.72 -23.68 -21.31
CA PRO A 50 1.77 -24.11 -19.91
C PRO A 50 3.16 -24.10 -19.28
N LEU A 51 4.23 -24.18 -20.09
CA LEU A 51 5.61 -24.09 -19.61
C LEU A 51 5.99 -22.69 -19.11
N MET A 52 5.23 -21.67 -19.50
CA MET A 52 5.47 -20.27 -19.14
C MET A 52 4.85 -19.87 -17.79
N GLY A 53 4.00 -20.72 -17.20
CA GLY A 53 3.37 -20.47 -15.91
C GLY A 53 1.85 -20.38 -15.98
N TYR A 54 1.27 -19.57 -15.09
CA TYR A 54 -0.17 -19.57 -14.79
C TYR A 54 -0.70 -18.15 -14.60
N MET A 55 -2.00 -17.98 -14.75
CA MET A 55 -2.73 -16.75 -14.45
C MET A 55 -3.96 -17.03 -13.58
N ALA A 56 -4.36 -16.06 -12.77
CA ALA A 56 -5.57 -16.12 -11.98
C ALA A 56 -6.24 -14.74 -12.02
N SER A 57 -7.57 -14.69 -12.11
CA SER A 57 -8.30 -13.42 -12.09
C SER A 57 -9.62 -13.54 -11.36
N GLY A 58 -10.07 -12.44 -10.77
CA GLY A 58 -11.33 -12.39 -10.04
C GLY A 58 -11.76 -10.96 -9.72
N ALA A 59 -13.07 -10.79 -9.57
CA ALA A 59 -13.70 -9.50 -9.27
C ALA A 59 -13.71 -9.14 -7.76
N ASP A 60 -13.24 -10.06 -6.91
CA ASP A 60 -13.14 -9.89 -5.46
C ASP A 60 -11.67 -9.91 -5.00
N GLY A 61 -10.83 -9.21 -5.76
CA GLY A 61 -9.44 -8.99 -5.40
C GLY A 61 -9.32 -7.92 -4.31
N HIS A 62 -8.24 -8.00 -3.55
CA HIS A 62 -7.94 -7.10 -2.45
C HIS A 62 -6.55 -6.51 -2.63
N VAL A 63 -6.43 -5.21 -2.46
CA VAL A 63 -5.17 -4.47 -2.58
C VAL A 63 -4.95 -3.74 -1.28
N PHE A 64 -3.95 -4.18 -0.53
CA PHE A 64 -3.56 -3.59 0.74
C PHE A 64 -2.38 -2.65 0.50
N GLN A 65 -2.61 -1.36 0.65
CA GLN A 65 -1.57 -0.35 0.62
C GLN A 65 -1.16 0.00 2.05
N GLN A 66 0.13 0.16 2.31
CA GLN A 66 0.63 0.51 3.63
C GLN A 66 1.60 1.69 3.56
N SER A 67 1.70 2.40 4.68
CA SER A 67 2.67 3.46 4.93
C SER A 67 3.40 3.17 6.23
N LEU A 68 4.73 3.27 6.18
CA LEU A 68 5.60 3.22 7.35
C LEU A 68 5.98 4.63 7.84
N GLY A 69 5.35 5.67 7.32
CA GLY A 69 5.68 7.05 7.67
C GLY A 69 6.97 7.54 7.03
N GLU A 70 7.27 8.83 7.24
CA GLU A 70 8.44 9.56 6.76
C GLU A 70 9.76 8.89 7.17
N GLY A 71 9.84 8.37 8.39
CA GLY A 71 11.05 7.71 8.91
C GLY A 71 11.08 6.19 8.73
N GLU A 72 10.12 5.59 8.02
CA GLU A 72 9.98 4.13 7.85
C GLU A 72 9.85 3.32 9.16
N HIS A 73 9.59 4.00 10.29
CA HIS A 73 9.42 3.41 11.63
C HIS A 73 7.95 3.30 12.06
N GLY A 74 7.01 3.58 11.16
CA GLY A 74 5.58 3.61 11.43
C GLY A 74 5.13 4.94 12.03
N TYR A 75 4.00 4.88 12.74
CA TYR A 75 3.34 6.04 13.33
C TYR A 75 3.20 5.89 14.84
N ALA A 76 3.28 7.02 15.53
CA ALA A 76 2.78 7.16 16.89
C ALA A 76 1.29 7.49 16.81
N LEU A 77 0.44 6.62 17.34
CA LEU A 77 -1.02 6.71 17.28
C LEU A 77 -1.61 6.89 18.68
N CYS A 78 -2.45 7.90 18.86
CA CYS A 78 -3.29 8.01 20.05
C CYS A 78 -4.58 7.21 19.85
N LEU A 79 -4.76 6.16 20.64
CA LEU A 79 -5.97 5.32 20.58
C LEU A 79 -7.23 6.03 21.09
N SER A 80 -7.09 7.13 21.83
CA SER A 80 -8.24 7.88 22.37
C SER A 80 -8.88 8.81 21.33
N CYS A 81 -8.07 9.50 20.51
CA CYS A 81 -8.58 10.49 19.56
C CYS A 81 -8.27 10.17 18.08
N GLY A 82 -7.48 9.12 17.82
CA GLY A 82 -7.07 8.71 16.48
C GLY A 82 -6.01 9.61 15.84
N ARG A 83 -5.39 10.55 16.58
CA ARG A 83 -4.28 11.33 16.04
C ARG A 83 -3.08 10.43 15.77
N ALA A 84 -2.48 10.56 14.60
CA ALA A 84 -1.28 9.83 14.20
C ALA A 84 -0.21 10.80 13.67
N GLU A 85 1.04 10.58 14.04
CA GLU A 85 2.20 11.33 13.52
C GLU A 85 3.32 10.34 13.17
N SER A 86 4.05 10.61 12.09
CA SER A 86 5.13 9.72 11.64
C SER A 86 6.28 9.69 12.63
N MET A 87 6.78 8.50 12.96
CA MET A 87 7.98 8.34 13.77
C MET A 87 9.23 8.56 12.89
N LEU A 88 10.18 9.36 13.40
CA LEU A 88 11.47 9.62 12.74
C LEU A 88 12.59 8.68 13.24
N ASN A 89 12.33 7.96 14.34
CA ASN A 89 13.20 6.95 14.91
C ASN A 89 12.32 5.84 15.53
N GLU A 90 12.90 4.69 15.87
CA GLU A 90 12.15 3.50 16.30
C GLU A 90 11.54 3.62 17.72
N ASN A 91 12.07 4.51 18.56
CA ASN A 91 11.79 4.49 20.00
C ASN A 91 11.00 5.70 20.49
N ASP A 92 11.17 6.86 19.86
CA ASP A 92 10.60 8.12 20.34
C ASP A 92 9.36 8.49 19.54
N ALA A 93 8.29 8.79 20.26
CA ALA A 93 7.14 9.42 19.63
C ALA A 93 7.50 10.87 19.27
N PRO A 94 6.97 11.41 18.16
CA PRO A 94 7.17 12.81 17.81
C PRO A 94 6.70 13.74 18.93
N LYS A 95 7.47 14.78 19.25
CA LYS A 95 7.12 15.77 20.28
C LYS A 95 5.75 16.42 20.07
N SER A 96 5.29 16.49 18.82
CA SER A 96 3.94 16.97 18.47
C SER A 96 2.79 16.13 19.06
N MET A 97 3.08 14.91 19.55
CA MET A 97 2.11 14.00 20.14
C MET A 97 1.99 14.06 21.66
N GLU A 98 2.97 14.64 22.37
CA GLU A 98 3.02 14.62 23.86
C GLU A 98 1.93 15.49 24.53
N ALA A 99 1.43 16.51 23.84
CA ALA A 99 0.36 17.39 24.31
C ALA A 99 -0.58 17.75 23.15
N HIS A 100 -1.13 16.72 22.50
CA HIS A 100 -1.87 16.91 21.28
C HIS A 100 -3.36 17.18 21.51
N TYR A 101 -3.98 17.90 20.58
CA TYR A 101 -5.43 18.10 20.55
C TYR A 101 -6.09 17.06 19.65
N PRO A 102 -7.31 16.58 19.99
CA PRO A 102 -8.09 15.68 19.14
C PRO A 102 -8.26 16.25 17.73
N PRO A 103 -8.03 15.47 16.66
CA PRO A 103 -8.05 15.97 15.29
C PRO A 103 -9.45 16.44 14.88
N ARG A 104 -10.49 15.75 15.36
CA ARG A 104 -11.88 16.17 15.26
C ARG A 104 -12.42 16.50 16.65
N PRO A 105 -12.38 17.78 17.07
CA PRO A 105 -12.83 18.16 18.40
C PRO A 105 -14.35 18.01 18.53
N GLY A 106 -14.79 17.23 19.50
CA GLY A 106 -16.17 17.12 19.95
C GLY A 106 -16.54 18.15 21.04
N LYS A 107 -17.77 18.06 21.55
CA LYS A 107 -18.23 18.94 22.65
C LYS A 107 -17.45 18.70 23.96
N ALA A 108 -17.04 17.46 24.22
CA ALA A 108 -16.27 17.09 25.41
C ALA A 108 -14.80 17.52 25.35
N ASP A 109 -14.31 17.88 24.16
CA ASP A 109 -12.92 18.33 23.95
C ASP A 109 -12.78 19.85 24.12
N ARG A 110 -13.79 20.49 24.72
CA ARG A 110 -13.82 21.93 24.98
C ARG A 110 -14.23 22.20 26.43
N ASP A 111 -13.63 23.23 27.01
CA ASP A 111 -14.04 23.73 28.32
C ASP A 111 -15.32 24.59 28.23
N SER A 112 -15.80 25.06 29.38
CA SER A 112 -16.97 25.95 29.46
C SER A 112 -16.75 27.33 28.79
N GLN A 113 -15.49 27.70 28.52
CA GLN A 113 -15.09 28.91 27.82
C GLN A 113 -14.82 28.65 26.32
N ASN A 114 -15.14 27.45 25.82
CA ASN A 114 -14.99 27.02 24.44
C ASN A 114 -13.52 26.89 23.97
N HIS A 115 -12.54 26.80 24.89
CA HIS A 115 -11.15 26.50 24.58
C HIS A 115 -10.95 25.00 24.36
N ARG A 116 -10.03 24.64 23.46
CA ARG A 116 -9.70 23.24 23.18
C ARG A 116 -8.94 22.63 24.35
N LEU A 117 -9.33 21.42 24.71
CA LEU A 117 -8.65 20.62 25.72
C LEU A 117 -7.63 19.69 25.07
N ILE A 118 -6.51 19.49 25.76
CA ILE A 118 -5.51 18.47 25.40
C ILE A 118 -6.19 17.10 25.48
N CYS A 119 -5.89 16.24 24.50
CA CYS A 119 -6.40 14.89 24.49
C CYS A 119 -5.92 14.14 25.74
N PRO A 120 -6.81 13.52 26.54
CA PRO A 120 -6.41 12.77 27.73
C PRO A 120 -5.48 11.59 27.39
N GLY A 121 -5.56 11.08 26.15
CA GLY A 121 -4.67 10.04 25.64
C GLY A 121 -3.29 10.52 25.17
N SER A 122 -2.92 11.79 25.39
CA SER A 122 -1.59 12.31 24.98
C SER A 122 -0.43 11.63 25.71
N THR A 123 -0.66 11.07 26.89
CA THR A 123 0.33 10.35 27.69
C THR A 123 0.44 8.86 27.34
N ALA A 124 -0.52 8.32 26.56
CA ALA A 124 -0.63 6.91 26.23
C ALA A 124 -0.69 6.72 24.71
N LEU A 125 0.48 6.78 24.08
CA LEU A 125 0.65 6.62 22.64
C LEU A 125 1.05 5.20 22.29
N MET A 126 0.43 4.62 21.27
CA MET A 126 0.88 3.40 20.64
C MET A 126 1.94 3.73 19.60
N LYS A 127 3.15 3.20 19.76
CA LYS A 127 4.28 3.43 18.86
C LYS A 127 4.39 2.30 17.82
N ASN A 128 5.14 2.53 16.75
CA ASN A 128 5.47 1.56 15.71
C ASN A 128 4.24 0.97 15.02
N VAL A 129 3.20 1.79 14.82
CA VAL A 129 1.96 1.37 14.15
C VAL A 129 2.10 1.59 12.65
N THR A 130 1.96 0.53 11.86
CA THR A 130 1.83 0.64 10.40
C THR A 130 0.40 0.98 10.04
N LEU A 131 0.21 2.05 9.27
CA LEU A 131 -1.09 2.43 8.76
C LEU A 131 -1.27 1.86 7.35
N GLY A 132 -2.43 1.29 7.08
CA GLY A 132 -2.73 0.75 5.76
C GLY A 132 -4.20 0.88 5.39
N ALA A 133 -4.48 0.80 4.09
CA ALA A 133 -5.80 0.85 3.51
C ALA A 133 -6.02 -0.38 2.63
N LEU A 134 -7.19 -0.99 2.74
CA LEU A 134 -7.61 -2.13 1.94
C LEU A 134 -8.63 -1.67 0.91
N ALA A 135 -8.32 -1.84 -0.38
CA ALA A 135 -9.23 -1.58 -1.48
C ALA A 135 -9.68 -2.90 -2.10
N ARG A 136 -10.98 -3.03 -2.38
CA ARG A 136 -11.54 -4.16 -3.12
C ARG A 136 -11.61 -3.80 -4.60
N THR A 137 -11.15 -4.70 -5.45
CA THR A 137 -11.02 -4.43 -6.88
C THR A 137 -10.91 -5.69 -7.72
N ASP A 138 -11.12 -5.58 -9.03
CA ASP A 138 -10.78 -6.63 -9.98
C ASP A 138 -9.26 -6.82 -9.99
N VAL A 139 -8.80 -8.06 -9.86
CA VAL A 139 -7.36 -8.37 -9.86
C VAL A 139 -7.09 -9.42 -10.92
N PHE A 140 -5.98 -9.22 -11.63
CA PHE A 140 -5.39 -10.21 -12.51
C PHE A 140 -3.95 -10.46 -12.06
N GLU A 141 -3.66 -11.71 -11.70
CA GLU A 141 -2.35 -12.18 -11.27
C GLU A 141 -1.76 -13.09 -12.34
N MET A 142 -0.48 -12.88 -12.67
CA MET A 142 0.28 -13.74 -13.58
C MET A 142 1.58 -14.17 -12.93
N VAL A 143 1.89 -15.45 -13.04
CA VAL A 143 3.14 -16.04 -12.55
C VAL A 143 3.91 -16.55 -13.75
N LEU A 144 5.12 -16.04 -13.92
CA LEU A 144 5.96 -16.33 -15.09
C LEU A 144 7.12 -17.27 -14.74
N ARG A 145 7.34 -18.23 -15.63
CA ARG A 145 8.45 -19.17 -15.60
C ARG A 145 9.21 -19.14 -16.91
N LYS A 146 10.52 -19.37 -16.83
CA LYS A 146 11.40 -19.56 -17.98
C LYS A 146 11.04 -20.89 -18.66
N PRO A 147 10.69 -20.89 -19.96
CA PRO A 147 10.31 -22.12 -20.67
C PRO A 147 11.41 -23.20 -20.69
N GLN A 148 12.68 -22.79 -20.64
CA GLN A 148 13.82 -23.69 -20.84
C GLN A 148 14.10 -24.58 -19.63
N ASN A 149 13.88 -24.07 -18.41
CA ASN A 149 14.22 -24.76 -17.16
C ASN A 149 13.07 -24.78 -16.13
N GLY A 150 11.95 -24.09 -16.41
CA GLY A 150 10.80 -24.03 -15.52
C GLY A 150 11.00 -23.14 -14.28
N GLU A 151 12.13 -22.44 -14.16
CA GLU A 151 12.40 -21.54 -13.04
C GLU A 151 11.52 -20.29 -13.11
N TYR A 152 11.12 -19.79 -11.95
CA TYR A 152 10.44 -18.50 -11.88
C TYR A 152 11.37 -17.35 -12.25
N LEU A 153 10.79 -16.25 -12.74
CA LEU A 153 11.55 -15.02 -12.93
C LEU A 153 11.95 -14.46 -11.56
N PRO A 154 13.26 -14.28 -11.28
CA PRO A 154 13.70 -13.70 -10.02
C PRO A 154 13.31 -12.23 -9.92
N ASP A 155 12.81 -11.79 -8.77
CA ASP A 155 12.48 -10.38 -8.49
C ASP A 155 13.66 -9.57 -7.95
N ASN A 156 14.76 -10.23 -7.61
CA ASN A 156 15.95 -9.60 -7.08
C ASN A 156 16.98 -9.23 -8.17
N THR A 157 16.79 -9.67 -9.42
CA THR A 157 17.64 -9.29 -10.54
C THR A 157 16.98 -8.19 -11.38
N GLU A 158 17.82 -7.35 -12.00
CA GLU A 158 17.36 -6.26 -12.86
C GLU A 158 16.62 -6.79 -14.09
N GLU A 159 17.13 -7.87 -14.71
CA GLU A 159 16.52 -8.46 -15.90
C GLU A 159 15.12 -9.02 -15.60
N GLY A 160 14.95 -9.70 -14.46
CA GLY A 160 13.67 -10.24 -14.05
C GLY A 160 12.62 -9.14 -13.81
N ARG A 161 13.04 -8.03 -13.17
CA ARG A 161 12.19 -6.84 -12.98
C ARG A 161 11.81 -6.17 -14.28
N ILE A 162 12.75 -5.99 -15.21
CA ILE A 162 12.48 -5.39 -16.51
C ILE A 162 11.48 -6.25 -17.28
N VAL A 163 11.70 -7.56 -17.38
CA VAL A 163 10.79 -8.46 -18.10
C VAL A 163 9.39 -8.44 -17.48
N ALA A 164 9.29 -8.57 -16.15
CA ALA A 164 8.01 -8.53 -15.45
C ALA A 164 7.28 -7.21 -15.65
N MET A 165 7.99 -6.07 -15.55
CA MET A 165 7.41 -4.74 -15.75
C MET A 165 6.98 -4.51 -17.19
N THR A 166 7.80 -4.89 -18.18
CA THR A 166 7.47 -4.75 -19.60
C THR A 166 6.22 -5.56 -19.94
N LEU A 167 6.13 -6.80 -19.46
CA LEU A 167 4.93 -7.63 -19.65
C LEU A 167 3.71 -7.02 -18.95
N ALA A 168 3.89 -6.48 -17.73
CA ALA A 168 2.81 -5.80 -17.04
C ALA A 168 2.29 -4.60 -17.85
N VAL A 169 3.17 -3.71 -18.29
CA VAL A 169 2.79 -2.54 -19.08
C VAL A 169 2.14 -2.94 -20.41
N ALA A 170 2.70 -3.94 -21.12
CA ALA A 170 2.17 -4.42 -22.39
C ALA A 170 0.76 -5.01 -22.26
N LEU A 171 0.52 -5.84 -21.23
CA LEU A 171 -0.78 -6.44 -20.97
C LEU A 171 -1.81 -5.41 -20.53
N ALA A 172 -1.44 -4.47 -19.65
CA ALA A 172 -2.32 -3.38 -19.24
C ALA A 172 -2.73 -2.52 -20.45
N SER A 173 -1.77 -2.18 -21.31
CA SER A 173 -2.01 -1.42 -22.54
C SER A 173 -2.91 -2.18 -23.52
N GLY A 174 -2.66 -3.48 -23.69
CA GLY A 174 -3.47 -4.35 -24.56
C GLY A 174 -4.89 -4.59 -24.06
N ALA A 175 -5.10 -4.65 -22.75
CA ALA A 175 -6.43 -4.76 -22.13
C ALA A 175 -7.21 -3.43 -22.23
N GLY A 176 -6.55 -2.30 -21.96
CA GLY A 176 -7.15 -0.97 -22.08
C GLY A 176 -7.61 -0.65 -23.51
N GLY A 177 -6.82 -1.05 -24.52
CA GLY A 177 -7.15 -0.86 -25.93
C GLY A 177 -8.38 -1.64 -26.41
N ARG A 178 -8.75 -2.75 -25.76
CA ARG A 178 -9.98 -3.50 -26.06
C ARG A 178 -11.18 -3.03 -25.26
N SER A 179 -10.96 -2.42 -24.09
CA SER A 179 -12.02 -1.96 -23.21
C SER A 179 -12.43 -0.49 -23.45
N GLY A 180 -11.67 0.30 -24.22
CA GLY A 180 -11.95 1.73 -24.41
C GLY A 180 -11.77 2.57 -23.13
N VAL A 181 -11.06 2.03 -22.14
CA VAL A 181 -10.92 2.63 -20.81
C VAL A 181 -9.53 3.20 -20.63
N SER A 182 -9.46 4.44 -20.13
CA SER A 182 -8.22 5.12 -19.79
C SER A 182 -7.60 4.49 -18.52
N PRO A 183 -6.26 4.48 -18.40
CA PRO A 183 -5.55 3.74 -17.34
C PRO A 183 -5.93 4.05 -15.89
N PRO A 184 -6.46 5.23 -15.49
CA PRO A 184 -6.69 5.46 -14.07
C PRO A 184 -8.10 5.04 -13.59
N GLN A 185 -9.00 4.56 -14.45
CA GLN A 185 -10.42 4.42 -14.08
C GLN A 185 -10.94 2.98 -13.94
N ASN A 186 -10.25 1.97 -14.46
CA ASN A 186 -10.54 0.57 -14.13
C ASN A 186 -9.38 -0.05 -13.33
N SER A 187 -9.56 -0.01 -12.02
CA SER A 187 -9.33 -1.01 -10.96
C SER A 187 -8.53 -2.32 -11.20
N ALA A 188 -8.30 -2.77 -12.44
CA ALA A 188 -7.59 -4.01 -12.72
C ALA A 188 -6.10 -3.89 -12.40
N ILE A 189 -5.71 -4.32 -11.20
CA ILE A 189 -4.30 -4.36 -10.83
C ILE A 189 -3.67 -5.63 -11.39
N LEU A 190 -2.70 -5.42 -12.28
CA LEU A 190 -1.88 -6.46 -12.86
C LEU A 190 -0.68 -6.72 -11.96
N TYR A 191 -0.63 -7.92 -11.39
CA TYR A 191 0.45 -8.34 -10.50
C TYR A 191 1.23 -9.49 -11.11
N VAL A 192 2.56 -9.33 -11.19
CA VAL A 192 3.47 -10.38 -11.68
C VAL A 192 4.28 -10.92 -10.51
N ARG A 193 4.18 -12.22 -10.23
CA ARG A 193 4.93 -12.88 -9.15
C ARG A 193 6.12 -13.69 -9.64
N SER A 194 7.17 -13.62 -8.84
CA SER A 194 8.45 -14.32 -8.91
C SER A 194 8.51 -15.59 -8.04
N ASP A 195 7.60 -15.77 -7.07
CA ASP A 195 7.61 -16.93 -6.16
C ASP A 195 6.18 -17.36 -5.76
N TRP A 196 5.98 -18.68 -5.63
CA TRP A 196 4.73 -19.35 -5.27
C TRP A 196 4.55 -19.55 -3.76
N ARG A 197 5.52 -19.18 -2.91
CA ARG A 197 5.41 -19.34 -1.45
C ARG A 197 4.51 -18.29 -0.79
N MET A 198 3.20 -18.57 -0.79
CA MET A 198 2.33 -18.68 0.40
C MET A 198 0.87 -18.62 -0.02
N GLY A 199 0.28 -19.81 -0.22
CA GLY A 199 -1.08 -20.07 0.27
C GLY A 199 -1.04 -20.25 1.79
N ASN A 200 -2.09 -19.81 2.47
CA ASN A 200 -2.31 -19.89 3.92
C ASN A 200 -1.38 -19.07 4.81
N ARG A 201 -1.69 -17.78 4.95
CA ARG A 201 -1.72 -17.11 6.26
C ARG A 201 -2.93 -16.19 6.31
N TYR A 202 -4.06 -16.79 6.64
CA TYR A 202 -5.01 -16.17 7.57
C TYR A 202 -4.57 -16.59 8.97
#